data_AF-A0A9D4KL56-F1
#
_entry.id   AF-A0A9D4KL56-F1
#
_cell.length_a   1.000
_cell.length_b   1.000
_cell.length_c   1.000
_cell.angle_alpha   90.00
_cell.angle_beta   90.00
_cell.angle_gamma   90.00
#
_symmetry.space_group_name_H-M   'P 1'
#
loop_
_entity.id
_entity.type
_entity.pdbx_description
1 polymer ?
#
loop_
_entity_poly.entity_id
_entity_poly.type
_entity_poly.pdbx_seq_one_letter_code
_entity_poly.pdbx_strand_id
1 'polypeptide(L)' 'MQINSGTVSDGEDAWIGFNDMLDESLFNWADGSQVEYTQWAVGQPNHILNDNQDCVLMQANVSHLFVD' A
#
# COMPACT_ATOMS: atom_id res chain seq x y z
N MET A 1 -5.88 -2.68 10.02
CA MET A 1 -6.14 -2.79 8.57
C MET A 1 -7.62 -3.04 8.34
N GLN A 2 -8.40 -1.99 8.07
CA GLN A 2 -9.74 -2.16 7.49
C GLN A 2 -9.61 -1.86 5.99
N ILE A 3 -9.64 -2.91 5.18
CA ILE A 3 -9.97 -2.76 3.77
C ILE A 3 -11.47 -2.48 3.75
N ASN A 4 -11.88 -1.28 3.35
CA ASN A 4 -13.30 -0.94 3.19
C ASN A 4 -13.91 -1.89 2.16
N SER A 5 -14.46 -3.00 2.65
CA SER A 5 -14.90 -4.17 1.87
C SER A 5 -16.20 -3.91 1.10
N GLY A 6 -16.56 -2.65 0.86
CA GLY A 6 -17.78 -2.24 0.17
C GLY A 6 -17.64 -1.96 -1.32
N THR A 7 -16.41 -1.88 -1.86
CA THR A 7 -16.19 -1.44 -3.25
C THR A 7 -15.07 -2.15 -4.02
N VAL A 8 -14.27 -3.03 -3.40
CA VAL A 8 -13.19 -3.76 -4.09
C VAL A 8 -13.62 -5.21 -4.27
N SER A 9 -13.78 -5.65 -5.51
CA SER A 9 -14.10 -7.05 -5.80
C SER A 9 -12.84 -7.93 -5.69
N ASP A 10 -13.02 -9.19 -5.29
CA ASP A 10 -11.93 -10.17 -5.17
C ASP A 10 -11.23 -10.32 -6.54
N GLY A 11 -9.97 -9.88 -6.62
CA GLY A 11 -9.19 -9.83 -7.88
C GLY A 11 -8.95 -8.44 -8.48
N GLU A 12 -9.45 -7.36 -7.87
CA GLU A 12 -9.15 -5.99 -8.28
C GLU A 12 -8.10 -5.32 -7.41
N ASP A 13 -7.18 -4.60 -8.05
CA ASP A 13 -6.18 -3.79 -7.34
C ASP A 13 -6.86 -2.61 -6.65
N ALA A 14 -6.42 -2.29 -5.43
CA ALA A 14 -7.05 -1.25 -4.61
C ALA A 14 -6.02 -0.37 -3.91
N TRP A 15 -6.26 0.93 -3.92
CA TRP A 15 -5.52 1.86 -3.08
C TRP A 15 -5.85 1.59 -1.62
N ILE A 16 -4.81 1.47 -0.81
CA ILE A 16 -4.94 1.30 0.63
C ILE A 16 -4.45 2.56 1.33
N GLY A 17 -4.85 2.75 2.58
CA GLY A 17 -4.45 3.91 3.38
C GLY A 17 -2.97 3.89 3.83
N PHE A 18 -2.14 3.01 3.27
CA PHE A 18 -0.72 2.91 3.62
C PHE A 18 0.08 3.84 2.71
N ASN A 19 0.93 4.67 3.29
CA ASN A 19 1.57 5.80 2.61
C ASN A 19 2.79 6.27 3.40
N ASP A 20 3.76 6.90 2.75
CA ASP A 20 4.92 7.55 3.38
C ASP A 20 4.99 9.07 3.10
N MET A 21 3.86 9.67 2.71
CA MET A 21 3.68 11.12 2.43
C MET A 21 4.28 12.09 3.47
N LEU A 22 4.40 11.68 4.73
CA LEU A 22 4.91 12.52 5.80
C LEU A 22 6.43 12.43 5.95
N ASP A 23 6.99 11.25 5.71
CA ASP A 23 8.39 10.90 5.94
C ASP A 23 8.77 9.83 4.92
N GLU A 24 9.48 10.24 3.87
CA GLU A 24 9.96 9.34 2.81
C GLU A 24 10.58 8.06 3.39
N SER A 25 10.22 6.90 2.83
CA SER A 25 10.64 5.57 3.31
C SER A 25 10.08 5.15 4.68
N LEU A 26 9.19 5.93 5.30
CA LEU A 26 8.49 5.60 6.53
C LEU A 26 6.97 5.53 6.32
N PHE A 27 6.51 4.33 5.97
CA PHE A 27 5.10 4.09 5.71
C PHE A 27 4.26 4.02 6.99
N ASN A 28 3.12 4.71 6.97
CA ASN A 28 2.14 4.78 8.04
C ASN A 28 0.72 4.56 7.47
N TRP A 29 -0.20 4.10 8.32
CA TRP A 29 -1.62 4.08 7.96
C TRP A 29 -2.22 5.47 8.16
N ALA A 30 -2.97 5.95 7.17
CA ALA A 30 -3.66 7.24 7.21
C ALA A 30 -4.70 7.36 8.35
N ASP A 31 -5.16 6.23 8.89
CA ASP A 31 -6.08 6.18 10.04
C ASP A 31 -5.36 6.23 11.41
N GLY A 32 -4.02 6.27 11.42
CA GLY A 32 -3.21 6.29 12.63
C GLY A 32 -3.04 4.91 13.30
N SER A 33 -3.53 3.83 12.68
CA SER A 33 -3.27 2.47 13.14
C SER A 33 -1.78 2.15 13.12
N GLN A 34 -1.33 1.34 14.07
CA GLN A 34 0.05 0.87 14.09
C GLN A 34 0.34 -0.07 12.90
N VAL A 35 1.56 0.04 12.35
CA VAL A 35 2.05 -0.86 11.31
C VAL A 35 2.53 -2.15 11.96
N GLU A 36 1.68 -3.18 11.94
CA GLU A 36 2.01 -4.50 12.52
C GLU A 36 2.47 -5.51 11.46
N TYR A 37 2.11 -5.28 10.19
CA TYR A 37 2.37 -6.21 9.09
C TYR A 37 2.48 -5.48 7.75
N THR A 38 3.42 -5.91 6.92
CA THR A 38 3.60 -5.44 5.54
C THR A 38 3.92 -6.62 4.62
N GLN A 39 3.46 -6.55 3.37
CA GLN A 39 3.65 -7.62 2.39
C GLN A 39 3.99 -7.05 1.01
N TRP A 40 5.20 -6.53 0.87
CA TRP A 40 5.67 -5.91 -0.37
C TRP A 40 5.82 -6.89 -1.52
N ALA A 41 5.48 -6.46 -2.74
CA ALA A 41 5.85 -7.17 -3.94
C ALA A 41 7.37 -7.25 -4.08
N VAL A 42 7.86 -8.25 -4.82
CA VAL A 42 9.31 -8.44 -5.00
C VAL A 42 9.90 -7.19 -5.65
N GLY A 43 10.87 -6.57 -4.97
CA GLY A 43 11.50 -5.35 -5.43
C GLY A 43 10.73 -4.06 -5.13
N GLN A 44 9.72 -4.10 -4.25
CA GLN A 44 9.02 -2.94 -3.70
C GLN A 44 9.35 -2.77 -2.19
N PRO A 45 9.27 -1.55 -1.63
CA PRO A 45 9.04 -0.27 -2.32
C PRO A 45 10.25 0.10 -3.19
N ASN A 46 10.01 0.59 -4.39
CA ASN A 46 11.05 1.13 -5.27
C ASN A 46 10.66 2.53 -5.71
N HIS A 47 11.50 3.52 -5.42
CA HIS A 47 11.25 4.90 -5.84
C HIS A 47 11.62 5.09 -7.33
N ILE A 48 11.36 4.08 -8.17
CA ILE A 48 11.88 4.02 -9.55
C ILE A 48 11.09 4.93 -10.48
N LEU A 49 9.84 5.28 -10.16
CA LEU A 49 8.94 6.02 -11.05
C LEU A 49 8.60 7.43 -10.56
N ASN A 50 9.55 8.11 -9.91
CA ASN A 50 9.57 9.51 -9.43
C ASN A 50 9.37 9.65 -7.91
N ASP A 51 10.03 10.65 -7.31
CA ASP A 51 10.01 11.06 -5.89
C ASP A 51 8.62 11.57 -5.39
N ASN A 52 7.54 10.98 -5.88
CA ASN A 52 6.14 11.34 -5.59
C ASN A 52 5.23 10.10 -5.51
N GLN A 53 5.80 8.92 -5.33
CA GLN A 53 5.06 7.68 -5.09
C GLN A 53 4.83 7.54 -3.59
N ASP A 54 3.90 8.34 -3.06
CA ASP A 54 3.68 8.35 -1.61
C ASP A 54 2.50 7.46 -1.20
N CYS A 55 1.91 6.71 -2.14
CA CYS A 55 0.65 5.99 -1.96
C CYS A 55 0.82 4.52 -2.32
N VAL A 56 0.30 3.61 -1.47
CA VAL A 56 0.44 2.17 -1.69
C VAL A 56 -0.82 1.57 -2.31
N LEU A 57 -0.60 0.81 -3.38
CA LEU A 57 -1.59 -0.04 -4.04
C LEU A 57 -1.45 -1.48 -3.53
N MET A 58 -2.57 -2.13 -3.22
CA MET A 58 -2.63 -3.57 -2.98
C MET A 58 -3.05 -4.28 -4.28
N GLN A 59 -2.22 -5.19 -4.75
CA GLN A 59 -2.51 -5.99 -5.95
C GLN A 59 -3.23 -7.29 -5.58
N ALA A 60 -4.51 -7.41 -5.96
CA ALA A 60 -5.30 -8.59 -5.64
C ALA A 60 -4.92 -9.82 -6.50
N ASN A 61 -4.44 -9.59 -7.72
CA ASN A 61 -4.05 -10.65 -8.65
C ASN A 61 -2.79 -11.43 -8.23
N VAL A 62 -2.02 -10.88 -7.28
CA VAL A 62 -0.76 -11.48 -6.82
C VAL A 62 -0.75 -11.54 -5.29
N SER A 63 -1.67 -12.29 -4.69
CA SER A 63 -1.68 -12.58 -3.23
C SER A 63 -1.70 -11.34 -2.31
N HIS A 64 -2.36 -10.25 -2.73
CA HIS A 64 -2.51 -9.01 -1.96
C HIS A 64 -1.17 -8.34 -1.61
N LEU A 65 -0.24 -8.28 -2.56
CA LEU A 65 1.06 -7.63 -2.38
C LEU A 65 0.96 -6.10 -2.46
N PHE A 66 1.80 -5.42 -1.69
CA PHE A 66 1.89 -3.96 -1.64
C PHE A 66 2.86 -3.47 -2.72
N VAL A 67 2.45 -2.41 -3.42
CA VAL A 67 3.22 -1.76 -4.46
C VAL A 67 3.16 -0.26 -4.21
N ASP A 68 4.34 0.35 -4.25
CA ASP A 68 4.58 1.78 -4.16
C ASP A 68 4.83 2.34 -5.57
#